data_AF-A0A388NN31-F1
#
_entry.id   AF-A0A388NN31-F1
#
_cell.length_a   1.000
_cell.length_b   1.000
_cell.length_c   1.000
_cell.angle_alpha   90.00
_cell.angle_beta   90.00
_cell.angle_gamma   90.00
#
_symmetry.space_group_name_H-M   'P 1'
#
loop_
_entity.id
_entity.type
_entity.pdbx_description
1 polymer ?
#
loop_
_entity_poly.entity_id
_entity_poly.type
_entity_poly.pdbx_seq_one_letter_code
_entity_poly.pdbx_strand_id
1 'polypeptide(L)'
;MLGRLATRPALLPCVLSFALWAGISAWQRRDAWRWFAAGVLFGVALYTYTPIRVIIFIVPVWIVVVSNHGGARRMWPGAVYGVVGFLAVAFPLFLYGTTHGEVLFGRAAGVLAINMDGGPLAAGRMLVLQAWKVAAMFAGPGMGDTNLRHNVPGRPALDWWIAAAAGFGLVVLSRKRRHVAVIMLCLLGLSLIPTMLSEEAPHFARASGAILVVFPLAAFGSVVFQREWLRKHPWPKHLAIAGVLGLGRSQHFQRCGCRHTWRKPIPDSHSMSSAPALRLMQIDFCMQVGKVSVGLLTGRNPHRTAS
;
A
#
# COMPACT_ATOMS: atom_id res chain seq x y z
N MET A 1 -1.26 -13.18 -9.50
CA MET A 1 -1.78 -13.40 -10.86
C MET A 1 -1.68 -12.17 -11.76
N LEU A 2 -1.94 -10.96 -11.27
CA LEU A 2 -1.80 -9.69 -12.03
C LEU A 2 -0.47 -9.56 -12.79
N GLY A 3 0.65 -9.93 -12.16
CA GLY A 3 1.97 -9.89 -12.81
C GLY A 3 2.24 -11.00 -13.83
N ARG A 4 1.49 -12.12 -13.81
CA ARG A 4 1.71 -13.26 -14.74
C ARG A 4 1.30 -12.92 -16.17
N LEU A 5 0.29 -12.07 -16.33
CA LEU A 5 -0.28 -11.70 -17.62
C LEU A 5 0.14 -10.29 -18.07
N ALA A 6 1.06 -9.64 -17.36
CA ALA A 6 1.48 -8.25 -17.60
C ALA A 6 0.30 -7.30 -17.86
N THR A 7 -0.83 -7.50 -17.16
CA THR A 7 -2.03 -6.73 -17.42
C THR A 7 -1.88 -5.33 -16.83
N ARG A 8 -2.43 -4.34 -17.53
CA ARG A 8 -2.43 -2.92 -17.13
C ARG A 8 -2.77 -2.65 -15.64
N PRO A 9 -3.67 -3.40 -14.97
CA PRO A 9 -3.98 -3.20 -13.56
C PRO A 9 -2.82 -3.48 -12.59
N ALA A 10 -1.73 -4.14 -13.01
CA ALA A 10 -0.58 -4.42 -12.15
C ALA A 10 0.25 -3.15 -11.83
N LEU A 11 0.28 -2.17 -12.75
CA LEU A 11 1.00 -0.90 -12.55
C LEU A 11 0.29 0.02 -11.55
N LEU A 12 -1.02 -0.14 -11.44
CA LEU A 12 -1.87 0.71 -10.61
C LEU A 12 -1.47 0.75 -9.13
N PRO A 13 -1.40 -0.38 -8.40
CA PRO A 13 -1.02 -0.36 -6.98
C PRO A 13 0.40 0.18 -6.78
N CYS A 14 1.30 -0.02 -7.75
CA CYS A 14 2.66 0.52 -7.70
C CYS A 14 2.65 2.05 -7.74
N VAL A 15 2.03 2.65 -8.77
CA VAL A 15 1.97 4.11 -8.94
C VAL A 15 1.23 4.76 -7.76
N LEU A 16 0.12 4.19 -7.32
CA LEU A 16 -0.64 4.73 -6.19
C LEU A 16 0.10 4.62 -4.86
N SER A 17 0.90 3.58 -4.64
CA SER A 17 1.74 3.47 -3.44
C SER A 17 2.78 4.59 -3.39
N PHE A 18 3.44 4.88 -4.53
CA PHE A 18 4.37 6.01 -4.62
C PHE A 18 3.65 7.36 -4.47
N ALA A 19 2.45 7.52 -5.03
CA ALA A 19 1.65 8.74 -4.89
C ALA A 19 1.26 9.00 -3.43
N LEU A 20 0.78 7.97 -2.71
CA LEU A 20 0.48 8.07 -1.28
C LEU A 20 1.73 8.34 -0.45
N TRP A 21 2.84 7.66 -0.73
CA TRP A 21 4.10 7.90 -0.04
C TRP A 21 4.58 9.35 -0.24
N ALA A 22 4.52 9.87 -1.47
CA ALA A 22 4.88 11.25 -1.79
C ALA A 22 3.97 12.23 -1.03
N GLY A 23 2.65 12.02 -1.02
CA GLY A 23 1.69 12.87 -0.32
C GLY A 23 1.87 12.86 1.21
N ILE A 24 2.06 11.67 1.81
CA ILE A 24 2.35 11.54 3.25
C ILE A 24 3.69 12.20 3.59
N SER A 25 4.72 11.99 2.76
CA SER A 25 6.02 12.61 2.95
C SER A 25 5.96 14.13 2.82
N ALA A 26 5.16 14.64 1.89
CA ALA A 26 4.94 16.07 1.70
C ALA A 26 4.24 16.70 2.92
N TRP A 27 3.26 16.01 3.49
CA TRP A 27 2.60 16.42 4.73
C TRP A 27 3.57 16.48 5.92
N GLN A 28 4.43 15.47 6.07
CA GLN A 28 5.38 15.39 7.19
C GLN A 28 6.48 16.45 7.09
N ARG A 29 7.02 16.66 5.88
CA ARG A 29 8.20 17.52 5.66
C ARG A 29 7.86 18.95 5.23
N ARG A 30 6.58 19.27 4.99
CA ARG A 30 6.12 20.57 4.44
C ARG A 30 6.85 20.98 3.16
N ASP A 31 7.10 19.99 2.30
CA ASP A 31 7.88 20.15 1.09
C ASP A 31 6.96 20.28 -0.13
N ALA A 32 6.97 21.43 -0.79
CA ALA A 32 6.10 21.75 -1.93
C ALA A 32 6.39 20.86 -3.14
N TRP A 33 7.65 20.48 -3.37
CA TRP A 33 8.03 19.62 -4.48
C TRP A 33 7.41 18.23 -4.34
N ARG A 34 7.35 17.69 -3.12
CA ARG A 34 6.72 16.39 -2.86
C ARG A 34 5.20 16.42 -3.04
N TRP A 35 4.57 17.56 -2.73
CA TRP A 35 3.14 17.75 -3.03
C TRP A 35 2.90 17.73 -4.54
N PHE A 36 3.71 18.46 -5.30
CA PHE A 36 3.65 18.46 -6.76
C PHE A 36 3.88 17.05 -7.34
N ALA A 37 4.93 16.36 -6.90
CA ALA A 37 5.23 14.99 -7.31
C ALA A 37 4.09 14.01 -6.99
N ALA A 38 3.45 14.14 -5.83
CA ALA A 38 2.27 13.34 -5.48
C ALA A 38 1.12 13.59 -6.47
N GLY A 39 0.85 14.86 -6.80
CA GLY A 39 -0.13 15.26 -7.80
C GLY A 39 0.13 14.65 -9.18
N VAL A 40 1.37 14.79 -9.66
CA VAL A 40 1.83 14.20 -10.94
C VAL A 40 1.60 12.69 -10.95
N LEU A 41 1.99 11.98 -9.89
CA LEU A 41 1.81 10.53 -9.80
C LEU A 41 0.32 10.12 -9.78
N PHE A 42 -0.54 10.89 -9.10
CA PHE A 42 -1.99 10.69 -9.16
C PHE A 42 -2.55 10.94 -10.57
N GLY A 43 -2.03 11.93 -11.30
CA GLY A 43 -2.40 12.18 -12.69
C GLY A 43 -1.96 11.03 -13.60
N VAL A 44 -0.72 10.54 -13.44
CA VAL A 44 -0.20 9.39 -14.18
C VAL A 44 -1.06 8.15 -13.92
N ALA A 45 -1.56 7.95 -12.70
CA ALA A 45 -2.43 6.83 -12.37
C ALA A 45 -3.68 6.78 -13.27
N LEU A 46 -4.22 7.92 -13.72
CA LEU A 46 -5.39 7.99 -14.62
C LEU A 46 -5.15 7.34 -16.00
N TYR A 47 -3.89 7.32 -16.45
CA TYR A 47 -3.50 6.73 -17.73
C TYR A 47 -3.23 5.22 -17.62
N THR A 48 -3.09 4.68 -16.41
CA THR A 48 -2.75 3.25 -16.23
C THR A 48 -3.93 2.34 -16.51
N TYR A 49 -5.14 2.69 -16.03
CA TYR A 49 -6.28 1.78 -16.06
C TYR A 49 -7.62 2.52 -16.14
N THR A 50 -8.42 2.30 -17.19
CA THR A 50 -9.66 3.08 -17.45
C THR A 50 -10.65 3.13 -16.26
N PRO A 51 -10.92 2.03 -15.53
CA PRO A 51 -11.79 2.05 -14.35
C PRO A 51 -11.28 2.92 -13.19
N ILE A 52 -9.98 3.25 -13.16
CA ILE A 52 -9.41 4.09 -12.11
C ILE A 52 -9.80 5.56 -12.26
N ARG A 53 -10.42 5.99 -13.35
CA ARG A 53 -10.81 7.40 -13.53
C ARG A 53 -11.74 7.90 -12.43
N VAL A 54 -12.42 7.00 -11.70
CA VAL A 54 -13.18 7.30 -10.49
C VAL A 54 -12.30 7.86 -9.35
N ILE A 55 -10.98 7.61 -9.37
CA ILE A 55 -10.00 8.18 -8.43
C ILE A 55 -9.86 9.70 -8.57
N ILE A 56 -10.34 10.33 -9.65
CA ILE A 56 -10.44 11.79 -9.77
C ILE A 56 -11.21 12.37 -8.57
N PHE A 57 -12.22 11.65 -8.07
CA PHE A 57 -13.00 12.06 -6.91
C PHE A 57 -12.26 11.89 -5.58
N ILE A 58 -11.09 11.25 -5.57
CA ILE A 58 -10.35 11.08 -4.30
C ILE A 58 -9.82 12.40 -3.79
N VAL A 59 -9.31 13.26 -4.68
CA VAL A 59 -8.73 14.55 -4.31
C VAL A 59 -9.76 15.43 -3.60
N PRO A 60 -10.98 15.67 -4.15
CA PRO A 60 -11.98 16.47 -3.46
C PRO A 60 -12.48 15.79 -2.16
N VAL A 61 -12.70 14.48 -2.14
CA VAL A 61 -13.09 13.76 -0.91
C VAL A 61 -12.02 13.93 0.18
N TRP A 62 -10.74 13.83 -0.18
CA TRP A 62 -9.63 14.00 0.75
C TRP A 62 -9.55 15.42 1.29
N ILE A 63 -9.75 16.43 0.44
CA ILE A 63 -9.81 17.84 0.84
C ILE A 63 -10.97 18.07 1.82
N VAL A 64 -12.16 17.54 1.55
CA VAL A 64 -13.35 17.68 2.42
C VAL A 64 -13.10 17.04 3.78
N VAL A 65 -12.60 15.80 3.82
CA VAL A 65 -12.35 15.08 5.07
C VAL A 65 -11.27 15.77 5.91
N VAL A 66 -10.19 16.24 5.29
CA VAL A 66 -9.11 16.95 6.01
C VAL A 66 -9.57 18.33 6.50
N SER A 67 -10.39 19.02 5.71
CA SER A 67 -10.96 20.32 6.08
C SER A 67 -11.87 20.24 7.29
N ASN A 68 -12.75 19.22 7.32
CA ASN A 68 -13.71 19.03 8.42
C ASN A 68 -13.05 18.67 9.76
N HIS A 69 -11.80 18.21 9.74
CA HIS A 69 -11.05 17.80 10.94
C HIS A 69 -9.95 18.79 11.35
N GLY A 70 -9.99 20.04 10.86
CA GLY A 70 -9.08 21.12 11.28
C GLY A 70 -7.63 20.98 10.78
N GLY A 71 -7.33 19.96 9.96
CA GLY A 71 -6.03 19.77 9.31
C GLY A 71 -5.82 20.66 8.08
N ALA A 72 -6.88 21.31 7.60
CA ALA A 72 -6.89 22.15 6.40
C ALA A 72 -5.78 23.21 6.38
N ARG A 73 -5.61 23.97 7.48
CA ARG A 73 -4.60 25.05 7.56
C ARG A 73 -3.17 24.56 7.37
N ARG A 74 -2.88 23.32 7.81
CA ARG A 74 -1.55 22.71 7.64
C ARG A 74 -1.34 22.18 6.22
N MET A 75 -2.42 21.83 5.53
CA MET A 75 -2.39 21.26 4.18
C MET A 75 -2.43 22.33 3.08
N TRP A 76 -3.03 23.49 3.36
CA TRP A 76 -3.48 24.44 2.34
C TRP A 76 -2.41 24.91 1.33
N PRO A 77 -1.20 25.35 1.73
CA PRO A 77 -0.22 25.75 0.72
C PRO A 77 0.28 24.55 -0.08
N GLY A 78 0.44 23.38 0.54
CA GLY A 78 0.86 22.14 -0.12
C GLY A 78 -0.17 21.57 -1.10
N ALA A 79 -1.45 21.59 -0.71
CA ALA A 79 -2.55 21.05 -1.50
C ALA A 79 -2.65 21.71 -2.86
N VAL A 80 -2.39 23.02 -2.96
CA VAL A 80 -2.38 23.76 -4.23
C VAL A 80 -1.32 23.18 -5.17
N TYR A 81 -0.08 22.96 -4.71
CA TYR A 81 0.97 22.34 -5.53
C TYR A 81 0.59 20.93 -5.99
N GLY A 82 -0.07 20.15 -5.13
CA GLY A 82 -0.58 18.83 -5.50
C GLY A 82 -1.68 18.89 -6.57
N VAL A 83 -2.64 19.80 -6.44
CA VAL A 83 -3.70 20.02 -7.43
C VAL A 83 -3.11 20.49 -8.76
N VAL A 84 -2.14 21.41 -8.73
CA VAL A 84 -1.44 21.88 -9.93
C VAL A 84 -0.69 20.73 -10.61
N GLY A 85 0.05 19.90 -9.87
CA GLY A 85 0.74 18.74 -10.43
C GLY A 85 -0.22 17.70 -11.01
N PHE A 86 -1.35 17.48 -10.36
CA PHE A 86 -2.40 16.60 -10.87
C PHE A 86 -3.02 17.13 -12.16
N LEU A 87 -3.44 18.41 -12.16
CA LEU A 87 -4.03 19.04 -13.34
C LEU A 87 -3.04 19.10 -14.50
N ALA A 88 -1.76 19.39 -14.26
CA ALA A 88 -0.74 19.41 -15.32
C ALA A 88 -0.70 18.09 -16.13
N VAL A 89 -0.92 16.95 -15.47
CA VAL A 89 -0.92 15.63 -16.11
C VAL A 89 -2.31 15.21 -16.59
N ALA A 90 -3.36 15.54 -15.84
CA ALA A 90 -4.73 15.15 -16.15
C ALA A 90 -5.39 16.05 -17.22
N PHE A 91 -4.89 17.28 -17.41
CA PHE A 91 -5.49 18.29 -18.29
C PHE A 91 -5.65 17.83 -19.75
N PRO A 92 -4.66 17.20 -20.40
CA PRO A 92 -4.84 16.69 -21.76
C PRO A 92 -5.97 15.66 -21.86
N LEU A 93 -6.10 14.80 -20.85
CA LEU A 93 -7.16 13.80 -20.76
C LEU A 93 -8.54 14.46 -20.57
N PHE A 94 -8.63 15.50 -19.75
CA PHE A 94 -9.86 16.26 -19.56
C PHE A 94 -10.29 16.98 -20.84
N LEU A 95 -9.36 17.66 -21.53
CA LEU A 95 -9.63 18.37 -22.78
C LEU A 95 -10.06 17.41 -23.90
N TYR A 96 -9.45 16.22 -23.96
CA TYR A 96 -9.88 15.18 -24.88
C TYR A 96 -11.27 14.64 -24.50
N GLY A 97 -11.54 14.48 -23.20
CA GLY A 97 -12.80 13.98 -22.68
C GLY A 97 -14.01 14.90 -22.93
N THR A 98 -13.82 16.21 -23.08
CA THR A 98 -14.92 17.14 -23.40
C THR A 98 -15.36 17.05 -24.86
N THR A 99 -14.46 16.61 -25.76
CA THR A 99 -14.74 16.45 -27.18
C THR A 99 -15.13 15.01 -27.55
N HIS A 100 -14.66 14.03 -26.78
CA HIS A 100 -14.88 12.60 -27.03
C HIS A 100 -15.38 11.90 -25.74
N GLY A 101 -16.52 12.34 -25.23
CA GLY A 101 -17.10 11.80 -24.00
C GLY A 101 -17.39 10.30 -24.08
N GLU A 102 -17.77 9.81 -25.25
CA GLU A 102 -17.97 8.40 -25.58
C GLU A 102 -16.69 7.57 -25.59
N VAL A 103 -15.53 8.14 -25.90
CA VAL A 103 -14.24 7.43 -25.74
C VAL A 103 -13.81 7.41 -24.26
N LEU A 104 -14.20 8.45 -23.50
CA LEU A 104 -13.90 8.54 -22.08
C LEU A 104 -14.77 7.60 -21.23
N PHE A 105 -16.06 7.48 -21.57
CA PHE A 105 -17.07 6.74 -20.82
C PHE A 105 -17.67 5.53 -21.54
N GLY A 106 -17.53 5.38 -22.85
CA GLY A 106 -18.26 4.37 -23.64
C GLY A 106 -17.92 2.92 -23.29
N ARG A 107 -16.68 2.64 -22.85
CA ARG A 107 -16.32 1.33 -22.28
C ARG A 107 -16.79 1.12 -20.84
N ALA A 108 -17.10 2.18 -20.11
CA ALA A 108 -17.75 2.09 -18.80
C ALA A 108 -19.26 1.89 -18.98
N ALA A 109 -19.90 2.69 -19.84
CA ALA A 109 -21.33 2.64 -20.12
C ALA A 109 -21.79 1.26 -20.62
N GLY A 110 -21.03 0.61 -21.50
CA GLY A 110 -21.36 -0.73 -22.01
C GLY A 110 -21.08 -1.89 -21.04
N VAL A 111 -20.63 -1.63 -19.82
CA VAL A 111 -20.36 -2.65 -18.77
C VAL A 111 -21.06 -2.27 -17.45
N LEU A 112 -21.82 -1.17 -17.46
CA LEU A 112 -22.61 -0.72 -16.31
C LEU A 112 -23.86 -1.58 -16.23
N ALA A 113 -23.88 -2.53 -15.32
CA ALA A 113 -24.97 -3.48 -15.10
C ALA A 113 -26.26 -2.86 -14.53
N ILE A 114 -26.39 -1.54 -14.53
CA ILE A 114 -27.57 -0.88 -13.98
C ILE A 114 -28.64 -0.90 -15.06
N ASN A 115 -29.32 -2.04 -15.21
CA ASN A 115 -30.60 -2.08 -15.92
C ASN A 115 -31.59 -1.25 -15.09
N MET A 116 -31.88 -0.04 -15.55
CA MET A 116 -32.89 0.84 -14.94
C MET A 116 -34.33 0.39 -15.26
N ASP A 117 -34.50 -0.68 -16.03
CA ASP A 117 -35.79 -1.20 -16.49
C ASP A 117 -36.73 -1.62 -15.34
N GLY A 118 -36.18 -1.95 -14.16
CA GLY A 118 -36.94 -2.38 -12.97
C GLY A 118 -37.27 -1.30 -11.94
N GLY A 119 -36.97 -0.03 -12.21
CA GLY A 119 -37.17 1.08 -11.28
C GLY A 119 -36.07 1.25 -10.21
N PRO A 120 -36.08 2.38 -9.45
CA PRO A 120 -34.99 2.77 -8.55
C PRO A 120 -34.78 1.80 -7.37
N LEU A 121 -35.85 1.14 -6.91
CA LEU A 121 -35.79 0.16 -5.84
C LEU A 121 -35.04 -1.13 -6.27
N ALA A 122 -35.28 -1.59 -7.51
CA ALA A 122 -34.60 -2.76 -8.07
C ALA A 122 -33.10 -2.47 -8.28
N ALA A 123 -32.77 -1.28 -8.78
CA ALA A 123 -31.38 -0.82 -8.91
C ALA A 123 -30.67 -0.77 -7.55
N GLY A 124 -31.33 -0.24 -6.51
CA GLY A 124 -30.79 -0.21 -5.14
C GLY A 124 -30.51 -1.61 -4.59
N ARG A 125 -31.46 -2.55 -4.76
CA ARG A 125 -31.27 -3.96 -4.35
C ARG A 125 -30.12 -4.61 -5.11
N MET A 126 -29.99 -4.37 -6.41
CA MET A 126 -28.89 -4.87 -7.22
C MET A 126 -27.54 -4.34 -6.73
N LEU A 127 -27.43 -3.05 -6.44
CA LEU A 127 -26.20 -2.44 -5.91
C LEU A 127 -25.79 -3.05 -4.57
N VAL A 128 -26.73 -3.29 -3.66
CA VAL A 128 -26.45 -3.95 -2.37
C VAL A 128 -25.96 -5.39 -2.58
N LEU A 129 -26.58 -6.14 -3.50
CA LEU A 129 -26.15 -7.49 -3.83
C LEU A 129 -24.74 -7.51 -4.45
N GLN A 130 -24.43 -6.56 -5.35
CA GLN A 130 -23.09 -6.42 -5.92
C GLN A 130 -22.06 -5.99 -4.87
N ALA A 131 -22.42 -5.08 -3.97
CA ALA A 131 -21.58 -4.69 -2.84
C ALA A 131 -21.23 -5.90 -1.96
N TRP A 132 -22.23 -6.72 -1.64
CA TRP A 132 -22.04 -7.94 -0.85
C TRP A 132 -21.12 -8.94 -1.56
N LYS A 133 -21.34 -9.22 -2.85
CA LYS A 133 -20.48 -10.12 -3.64
C LYS A 133 -19.03 -9.63 -3.67
N VAL A 134 -18.82 -8.33 -3.87
CA VAL A 134 -17.48 -7.72 -3.87
C VAL A 134 -16.83 -7.81 -2.49
N ALA A 135 -17.58 -7.58 -1.41
CA ALA A 135 -17.07 -7.75 -0.05
C ALA A 135 -16.73 -9.21 0.25
N ALA A 136 -17.61 -10.15 -0.13
CA ALA A 136 -17.43 -11.58 0.03
C ALA A 136 -16.23 -12.11 -0.77
N MET A 137 -15.91 -11.51 -1.92
CA MET A 137 -14.72 -11.86 -2.72
C MET A 137 -13.42 -11.78 -1.91
N PHE A 138 -13.33 -10.91 -0.91
CA PHE A 138 -12.10 -10.73 -0.15
C PHE A 138 -11.78 -11.88 0.81
N ALA A 139 -12.80 -12.49 1.44
CA ALA A 139 -12.59 -13.45 2.52
C ALA A 139 -13.52 -14.68 2.49
N GLY A 140 -14.60 -14.62 1.72
CA GLY A 140 -15.62 -15.67 1.63
C GLY A 140 -15.14 -16.87 0.82
N PRO A 141 -15.04 -18.08 1.41
CA PRO A 141 -14.70 -19.29 0.68
C PRO A 141 -15.69 -19.52 -0.47
N GLY A 142 -15.20 -19.81 -1.67
CA GLY A 142 -16.04 -20.05 -2.85
C GLY A 142 -16.66 -18.79 -3.49
N MET A 143 -16.47 -17.61 -2.89
CA MET A 143 -17.06 -16.33 -3.36
C MET A 143 -16.06 -15.48 -4.16
N GLY A 144 -14.95 -16.08 -4.59
CA GLY A 144 -13.95 -15.42 -5.43
C GLY A 144 -14.39 -15.22 -6.88
N ASP A 145 -13.62 -14.43 -7.63
CA ASP A 145 -13.77 -14.29 -9.08
C ASP A 145 -13.67 -15.67 -9.76
N THR A 146 -14.64 -15.99 -10.61
CA THR A 146 -14.73 -17.28 -11.32
C THR A 146 -13.96 -17.27 -12.64
N ASN A 147 -13.53 -16.11 -13.11
CA ASN A 147 -12.80 -15.97 -14.37
C ASN A 147 -11.35 -16.43 -14.22
N LEU A 148 -10.97 -17.49 -14.93
CA LEU A 148 -9.63 -18.09 -14.91
C LEU A 148 -8.51 -17.11 -15.28
N ARG A 149 -8.82 -16.01 -15.98
CA ARG A 149 -7.84 -14.98 -16.35
C ARG A 149 -7.46 -14.10 -15.16
N HIS A 150 -8.31 -13.99 -14.14
CA HIS A 150 -8.14 -13.04 -13.05
C HIS A 150 -7.69 -13.70 -11.75
N ASN A 151 -8.27 -14.86 -11.40
CA ASN A 151 -7.89 -15.63 -10.22
C ASN A 151 -8.17 -17.13 -10.42
N VAL A 152 -7.75 -17.95 -9.46
CA VAL A 152 -8.24 -19.33 -9.34
C VAL A 152 -9.76 -19.26 -9.06
N PRO A 153 -10.61 -19.95 -9.84
CA PRO A 153 -12.05 -19.88 -9.69
C PRO A 153 -12.50 -20.16 -8.25
N GLY A 154 -13.30 -19.26 -7.69
CA GLY A 154 -13.86 -19.40 -6.33
C GLY A 154 -12.86 -19.20 -5.19
N ARG A 155 -11.57 -18.97 -5.47
CA ARG A 155 -10.59 -18.65 -4.43
C ARG A 155 -10.78 -17.21 -3.93
N PRO A 156 -10.87 -16.99 -2.60
CA PRO A 156 -10.88 -15.64 -2.05
C PRO A 156 -9.67 -14.81 -2.49
N ALA A 157 -9.87 -13.50 -2.62
CA ALA A 157 -8.83 -12.56 -3.02
C ALA A 157 -7.71 -12.43 -1.96
N LEU A 158 -8.05 -12.61 -0.68
CA LEU A 158 -7.10 -12.61 0.43
C LEU A 158 -7.18 -13.92 1.19
N ASP A 159 -6.06 -14.34 1.75
CA ASP A 159 -6.07 -15.44 2.70
C ASP A 159 -6.81 -15.00 3.98
N TRP A 160 -7.53 -15.93 4.61
CA TRP A 160 -8.45 -15.66 5.72
C TRP A 160 -7.78 -14.89 6.88
N TRP A 161 -6.50 -15.15 7.15
CA TRP A 161 -5.74 -14.50 8.21
C TRP A 161 -5.36 -13.05 7.86
N ILE A 162 -5.09 -12.74 6.58
CA ILE A 162 -4.85 -11.37 6.10
C ILE A 162 -6.15 -10.57 6.19
N ALA A 163 -7.26 -11.16 5.78
CA ALA A 163 -8.58 -10.54 5.88
C ALA A 163 -8.97 -10.25 7.33
N ALA A 164 -8.73 -11.20 8.24
CA ALA A 164 -8.95 -11.02 9.67
C ALA A 164 -8.07 -9.90 10.25
N ALA A 165 -6.78 -9.86 9.89
CA ALA A 165 -5.87 -8.79 10.30
C ALA A 165 -6.31 -7.43 9.77
N ALA A 166 -6.78 -7.33 8.52
CA ALA A 166 -7.29 -6.09 7.95
C ALA A 166 -8.55 -5.58 8.66
N GLY A 167 -9.50 -6.48 8.93
CA GLY A 167 -10.71 -6.18 9.68
C GLY A 167 -10.40 -5.69 11.10
N PHE A 168 -9.50 -6.39 11.81
CA PHE A 168 -9.05 -5.97 13.14
C PHE A 168 -8.34 -4.60 13.09
N GLY A 169 -7.45 -4.40 12.12
CA GLY A 169 -6.77 -3.13 11.89
C GLY A 169 -7.74 -1.97 11.69
N LEU A 170 -8.78 -2.18 10.88
CA LEU A 170 -9.83 -1.19 10.65
C LEU A 170 -10.62 -0.86 11.92
N VAL A 171 -11.01 -1.87 12.72
CA VAL A 171 -11.74 -1.66 13.99
C VAL A 171 -10.89 -0.84 14.96
N VAL A 172 -9.63 -1.21 15.14
CA VAL A 172 -8.71 -0.48 16.03
C VAL A 172 -8.47 0.94 15.52
N LEU A 173 -8.25 1.11 14.22
CA LEU A 173 -8.02 2.41 13.62
C LEU A 173 -9.25 3.31 13.75
N SER A 174 -10.45 2.76 13.59
CA SER A 174 -11.73 3.50 13.76
C SER A 174 -11.90 4.02 15.19
N ARG A 175 -11.43 3.26 16.19
CA ARG A 175 -11.47 3.68 17.60
C ARG A 175 -10.38 4.71 17.95
N LYS A 176 -9.17 4.55 17.43
CA LYS A 176 -8.01 5.41 17.79
C LYS A 176 -7.90 6.68 16.94
N ARG A 177 -8.23 6.59 15.64
CA ARG A 177 -8.07 7.65 14.65
C ARG A 177 -9.17 7.57 13.60
N ARG A 178 -10.40 7.91 14.01
CA ARG A 178 -11.61 7.86 13.17
C ARG A 178 -11.43 8.52 11.80
N HIS A 179 -10.76 9.67 11.74
CA HIS A 179 -10.50 10.39 10.48
C HIS A 179 -9.66 9.58 9.49
N VAL A 180 -8.60 8.89 9.94
CA VAL A 180 -7.77 8.04 9.07
C VAL A 180 -8.58 6.82 8.60
N ALA A 181 -9.39 6.24 9.49
CA ALA A 181 -10.27 5.13 9.14
C ALA A 181 -11.29 5.53 8.07
N VAL A 182 -11.91 6.71 8.19
CA VAL A 182 -12.83 7.25 7.18
C VAL A 182 -12.13 7.44 5.84
N ILE A 183 -10.92 8.02 5.83
CA ILE A 183 -10.12 8.17 4.59
C ILE A 183 -9.85 6.82 3.94
N MET A 184 -9.43 5.82 4.73
CA MET A 184 -9.16 4.47 4.23
C MET A 184 -10.43 3.81 3.68
N LEU A 185 -11.57 3.98 4.35
CA LEU A 185 -12.86 3.48 3.87
C LEU A 185 -13.33 4.19 2.60
N CYS A 186 -13.15 5.51 2.49
CA CYS A 186 -13.45 6.25 1.27
C CYS A 186 -12.57 5.78 0.11
N LEU A 187 -11.26 5.64 0.33
CA LEU A 187 -10.33 5.12 -0.67
C LEU A 187 -10.66 3.67 -1.07
N LEU A 188 -11.03 2.83 -0.10
CA LEU A 188 -11.48 1.46 -0.35
C LEU A 188 -12.76 1.45 -1.20
N GLY A 189 -13.79 2.18 -0.77
CA GLY A 189 -15.05 2.31 -1.51
C GLY A 189 -14.81 2.79 -2.93
N LEU A 190 -14.05 3.89 -3.10
CA LEU A 190 -13.74 4.46 -4.41
C LEU A 190 -12.99 3.46 -5.32
N SER A 191 -12.10 2.64 -4.75
CA SER A 191 -11.40 1.58 -5.49
C SER A 191 -12.30 0.39 -5.86
N LEU A 192 -13.41 0.20 -5.15
CA LEU A 192 -14.37 -0.89 -5.37
C LEU A 192 -15.56 -0.51 -6.24
N ILE A 193 -15.91 0.78 -6.35
CA ILE A 193 -17.00 1.29 -7.21
C ILE A 193 -16.95 0.69 -8.62
N PRO A 194 -15.80 0.68 -9.34
CA PRO A 194 -15.77 0.17 -10.70
C PRO A 194 -16.03 -1.34 -10.80
N THR A 195 -15.81 -2.07 -9.70
CA THR A 195 -16.11 -3.49 -9.57
C THR A 195 -17.59 -3.71 -9.27
N MET A 196 -18.19 -2.86 -8.43
CA MET A 196 -19.62 -2.92 -8.08
C MET A 196 -20.54 -2.56 -9.24
N LEU A 197 -20.10 -1.64 -10.10
CA LEU A 197 -20.84 -1.21 -11.29
C LEU A 197 -20.70 -2.19 -12.47
N SER A 198 -19.85 -3.19 -12.37
CA SER A 198 -19.59 -4.16 -13.44
C SER A 198 -20.72 -5.19 -13.56
N GLU A 199 -21.03 -5.59 -14.80
CA GLU A 199 -21.87 -6.77 -15.08
C GLU A 199 -21.29 -8.06 -14.51
N GLU A 200 -19.97 -8.27 -14.67
CA GLU A 200 -19.26 -9.45 -14.16
C GLU A 200 -18.74 -9.28 -12.71
N ALA A 201 -19.57 -8.87 -11.77
CA ALA A 201 -19.16 -8.83 -10.35
C ALA A 201 -19.27 -10.24 -9.70
N PRO A 202 -18.25 -10.70 -8.94
CA PRO A 202 -17.04 -9.99 -8.52
C PRO A 202 -15.85 -10.08 -9.50
N HIS A 203 -15.16 -8.96 -9.76
CA HIS A 203 -14.03 -8.88 -10.70
C HIS A 203 -12.71 -8.48 -10.01
N PHE A 204 -11.78 -9.43 -9.87
CA PHE A 204 -10.55 -9.26 -9.09
C PHE A 204 -9.61 -8.19 -9.66
N ALA A 205 -9.46 -8.12 -10.98
CA ALA A 205 -8.57 -7.13 -11.61
C ALA A 205 -9.03 -5.67 -11.40
N ARG A 206 -10.34 -5.42 -11.33
CA ARG A 206 -10.91 -4.09 -11.06
C ARG A 206 -10.75 -3.68 -9.60
N ALA A 207 -10.79 -4.66 -8.70
CA ALA A 207 -10.52 -4.48 -7.28
C ALA A 207 -9.03 -4.34 -6.93
N SER A 208 -8.11 -4.33 -7.92
CA SER A 208 -6.66 -4.21 -7.67
C SER A 208 -6.27 -2.94 -6.91
N GLY A 209 -7.04 -1.85 -7.04
CA GLY A 209 -6.85 -0.64 -6.23
C GLY A 209 -7.08 -0.85 -4.73
N ALA A 210 -7.93 -1.80 -4.34
CA ALA A 210 -8.24 -2.08 -2.93
C ALA A 210 -7.03 -2.62 -2.15
N ILE A 211 -6.06 -3.23 -2.85
CA ILE A 211 -4.78 -3.70 -2.29
C ILE A 211 -4.07 -2.57 -1.52
N LEU A 212 -4.15 -1.34 -2.04
CA LEU A 212 -3.53 -0.15 -1.44
C LEU A 212 -4.06 0.15 -0.04
N VAL A 213 -5.29 -0.26 0.26
CA VAL A 213 -5.92 -0.02 1.57
C VAL A 213 -5.83 -1.26 2.44
N VAL A 214 -6.15 -2.42 1.88
CA VAL A 214 -6.30 -3.64 2.66
C VAL A 214 -4.96 -4.11 3.23
N PHE A 215 -3.86 -4.03 2.48
CA PHE A 215 -2.55 -4.46 2.99
C PHE A 215 -2.02 -3.56 4.11
N PRO A 216 -2.05 -2.21 4.02
CA PRO A 216 -1.70 -1.36 5.15
C PRO A 216 -2.59 -1.58 6.37
N LEU A 217 -3.90 -1.80 6.19
CA LEU A 217 -4.80 -2.16 7.29
C LEU A 217 -4.43 -3.50 7.93
N ALA A 218 -4.13 -4.52 7.12
CA ALA A 218 -3.67 -5.82 7.60
C ALA A 218 -2.37 -5.69 8.38
N ALA A 219 -1.37 -5.00 7.83
CA ALA A 219 -0.09 -4.76 8.49
C ALA A 219 -0.27 -4.02 9.83
N PHE A 220 -1.10 -2.98 9.86
CA PHE A 220 -1.40 -2.26 11.10
C PHE A 220 -2.09 -3.16 12.12
N GLY A 221 -3.09 -3.94 11.69
CA GLY A 221 -3.79 -4.90 12.55
C GLY A 221 -2.85 -5.95 13.14
N SER A 222 -1.99 -6.54 12.32
CA SER A 222 -0.98 -7.52 12.75
C SER A 222 0.00 -6.93 13.78
N VAL A 223 0.50 -5.72 13.56
CA VAL A 223 1.44 -5.06 14.49
C VAL A 223 0.75 -4.73 15.82
N VAL A 224 -0.48 -4.23 15.79
CA VAL A 224 -1.23 -3.95 17.03
C VAL A 224 -1.52 -5.25 17.78
N PHE A 225 -1.98 -6.28 17.08
CA PHE A 225 -2.26 -7.58 17.68
C PHE A 225 -1.01 -8.17 18.32
N GLN A 226 0.12 -8.18 17.58
CA GLN A 226 1.41 -8.64 18.09
C GLN A 226 1.81 -7.86 19.34
N ARG A 227 1.67 -6.52 19.35
CA ARG A 227 2.04 -5.69 20.50
C ARG A 227 1.20 -6.02 21.73
N GLU A 228 -0.12 -6.15 21.60
CA GLU A 228 -0.98 -6.48 22.74
C GLU A 228 -0.75 -7.93 23.23
N TRP A 229 -0.53 -8.87 22.32
CA TRP A 229 -0.15 -10.24 22.65
C TRP A 229 1.14 -10.29 23.45
N LEU A 230 2.18 -9.59 22.97
CA LEU A 230 3.49 -9.48 23.62
C LEU A 230 3.45 -8.72 24.96
N ARG A 231 2.41 -7.93 25.25
CA ARG A 231 2.20 -7.30 26.56
C ARG A 231 1.60 -8.28 27.56
N LYS A 232 0.66 -9.12 27.14
CA LYS A 232 0.04 -10.15 27.98
C LYS A 232 0.95 -11.37 28.19
N HIS A 233 1.74 -11.71 27.17
CA HIS A 233 2.63 -12.86 27.16
C HIS A 233 4.06 -12.41 26.80
N PRO A 234 4.91 -12.06 27.78
CA PRO A 234 6.28 -11.60 27.52
C PRO A 234 7.24 -12.73 27.11
N TRP A 235 6.91 -14.00 27.40
CA TRP A 235 7.74 -15.18 27.10
C TRP A 235 8.28 -15.30 25.66
N PRO A 236 7.52 -15.02 24.58
CA PRO A 236 8.04 -15.00 23.21
C PRO A 236 9.08 -13.89 22.94
N LYS A 237 9.09 -12.78 23.69
CA LYS A 237 10.18 -11.78 23.57
C LYS A 237 11.50 -12.38 24.04
N HIS A 238 11.47 -13.17 25.10
CA HIS A 238 12.64 -13.83 25.63
C HIS A 238 13.18 -14.88 24.65
N LEU A 239 12.31 -15.61 23.94
CA LEU A 239 12.70 -16.52 22.87
C LEU A 239 13.29 -15.81 21.65
N ALA A 240 12.72 -14.68 21.23
CA ALA A 240 13.28 -13.88 20.13
C ALA A 240 14.65 -13.26 20.49
N ILE A 241 14.80 -12.75 21.72
CA ILE A 241 16.07 -12.25 22.23
C ILE A 241 17.09 -13.39 22.37
N ALA A 242 16.68 -14.56 22.88
CA ALA A 242 17.54 -15.74 22.96
C ALA A 242 17.96 -16.25 21.57
N GLY A 243 17.09 -16.18 20.56
CA GLY A 243 17.41 -16.50 19.17
C GLY A 243 18.43 -15.54 18.56
N VAL A 244 18.27 -14.23 18.78
CA VAL A 244 19.25 -13.21 18.32
C VAL A 244 20.60 -13.36 19.04
N LEU A 245 20.59 -13.64 20.34
CA LEU A 245 21.81 -13.92 21.11
C LEU A 245 22.46 -15.25 20.70
N GLY A 246 21.66 -16.26 20.34
CA GLY A 246 22.14 -17.54 19.81
C GLY A 246 22.80 -17.40 18.44
N LEU A 247 22.21 -16.60 17.55
CA LEU A 247 22.81 -16.26 16.24
C LEU A 247 24.08 -15.41 16.39
N GLY A 248 24.14 -14.50 17.38
CA GLY A 248 25.38 -13.79 17.72
C GLY A 248 26.49 -14.70 18.22
N ARG A 249 26.14 -15.77 18.95
CA ARG A 249 27.10 -16.79 19.42
C ARG A 249 27.65 -17.66 18.28
N SER A 250 26.84 -18.01 17.27
CA SER A 250 27.34 -18.81 16.14
C SER A 250 28.33 -18.03 15.27
N GLN A 251 28.12 -16.71 15.11
CA GLN A 251 29.05 -15.83 14.40
C GLN A 251 30.39 -15.67 15.14
N HIS A 252 30.38 -15.72 16.48
CA HIS A 252 31.62 -15.69 17.27
C HIS A 252 32.40 -17.00 17.19
N PHE A 253 31.72 -18.14 17.09
CA PHE A 253 32.34 -19.47 16.96
C PHE A 253 33.03 -19.66 15.60
N GLN A 254 32.42 -19.19 14.51
CA GLN A 254 33.05 -19.23 13.16
C GLN A 254 34.30 -18.35 13.05
N ARG A 255 34.37 -17.21 13.75
CA ARG A 255 35.57 -16.34 13.78
C ARG A 255 36.73 -16.96 14.55
N CYS A 256 36.49 -17.77 15.57
CA CYS A 256 37.56 -18.48 16.29
C CYS A 256 38.01 -19.76 15.57
N GLY A 257 37.10 -20.48 14.89
CA GLY A 257 37.43 -21.68 14.12
C GLY A 257 38.32 -21.41 12.90
N CYS A 258 38.18 -20.26 12.24
CA CYS A 258 39.07 -19.90 11.10
C CYS A 258 40.47 -19.45 11.51
N ARG A 259 40.75 -19.22 12.81
CA ARG A 259 42.07 -18.75 13.27
C ARG A 259 43.05 -19.90 13.51
N HIS A 260 42.57 -21.15 13.60
CA HIS A 260 43.42 -22.33 13.85
C HIS A 260 43.81 -23.13 12.60
N THR A 261 43.24 -22.85 11.43
CA THR A 261 43.50 -23.62 10.19
C THR A 261 44.44 -22.95 9.19
N TRP A 262 44.98 -21.76 9.48
CA TRP A 262 45.86 -21.02 8.55
C TRP A 262 47.30 -20.79 9.07
N ARG A 263 47.84 -21.70 9.89
CA ARG A 263 49.30 -21.80 10.14
C ARG A 263 49.85 -23.10 9.58
N LYS A 264 49.75 -23.29 8.26
CA LYS A 264 50.75 -24.06 7.53
C LYS A 264 51.58 -23.07 6.70
N PRO A 265 52.91 -22.99 6.90
CA PRO A 265 53.75 -22.15 6.06
C PRO A 265 53.77 -22.71 4.64
N ILE A 266 53.37 -21.90 3.68
CA ILE A 266 53.55 -22.15 2.25
C ILE A 266 54.98 -21.69 1.94
N PRO A 267 55.83 -22.50 1.28
CA PRO A 267 57.18 -22.09 0.93
C PRO A 267 57.15 -21.00 -0.15
N ASP A 268 58.00 -19.99 0.06
CA ASP A 268 58.12 -18.77 -0.74
C ASP A 268 58.51 -19.05 -2.20
N SER A 269 57.76 -18.47 -3.14
CA SER A 269 58.30 -18.14 -4.47
C SER A 269 57.59 -16.91 -5.07
N HIS A 270 58.38 -15.84 -5.14
CA HIS A 270 58.43 -14.79 -6.16
C HIS A 270 57.16 -14.07 -6.69
N SER A 271 57.15 -12.76 -6.38
CA SER A 271 57.02 -11.60 -7.31
C SER A 271 55.64 -11.04 -7.70
N MET A 272 55.65 -9.69 -7.82
CA MET A 272 54.69 -8.74 -8.43
C MET A 272 53.45 -8.37 -7.60
N SER A 273 53.42 -7.20 -6.93
CA SER A 273 53.36 -5.80 -7.43
C SER A 273 51.96 -5.35 -7.90
N SER A 274 51.48 -4.29 -7.23
CA SER A 274 50.48 -3.29 -7.63
C SER A 274 48.97 -3.56 -7.44
N ALA A 275 48.34 -2.58 -6.79
CA ALA A 275 46.96 -2.42 -6.29
C ALA A 275 45.94 -2.05 -7.43
N PRO A 276 44.67 -1.62 -7.21
CA PRO A 276 43.92 -1.38 -5.96
C PRO A 276 42.44 -1.80 -5.92
N ALA A 277 41.87 -1.57 -4.74
CA ALA A 277 40.49 -1.69 -4.28
C ALA A 277 39.36 -1.30 -5.26
N LEU A 278 38.42 -2.23 -5.47
CA LEU A 278 37.06 -1.94 -5.92
C LEU A 278 36.12 -1.90 -4.70
N ARG A 279 35.91 -0.68 -4.21
CA ARG A 279 34.78 -0.27 -3.37
C ARG A 279 33.72 0.26 -4.33
N LEU A 280 32.53 -0.35 -4.40
CA LEU A 280 31.29 0.38 -4.72
C LEU A 280 30.04 -0.49 -4.54
N MET A 281 29.14 0.06 -3.73
CA MET A 281 27.68 0.02 -3.90
C MET A 281 26.95 -1.28 -3.56
N GLN A 282 27.05 -1.69 -2.28
CA GLN A 282 25.99 -2.45 -1.65
C GLN A 282 24.93 -1.49 -1.13
N ILE A 283 23.74 -1.63 -1.70
CA ILE A 283 22.55 -0.81 -1.55
C ILE A 283 22.09 -0.78 -0.07
N ASP A 284 22.10 0.42 0.51
CA ASP A 284 21.58 0.79 1.85
C ASP A 284 20.04 0.73 1.93
N PHE A 285 19.43 -0.40 1.59
CA PHE A 285 17.99 -0.62 1.75
C PHE A 285 17.63 -1.33 3.07
N CYS A 286 18.62 -1.85 3.80
CA CYS A 286 18.37 -2.69 4.98
C CYS A 286 18.43 -1.95 6.32
N MET A 287 18.88 -0.68 6.37
CA MET A 287 19.19 -0.02 7.64
C MET A 287 18.08 0.90 8.20
N GLN A 288 17.03 1.20 7.42
CA GLN A 288 16.00 2.15 7.85
C GLN A 288 14.77 1.51 8.50
N VAL A 289 14.52 0.22 8.25
CA VAL A 289 13.51 -0.57 8.98
C VAL A 289 14.02 -0.98 10.37
N GLY A 290 15.34 -1.16 10.54
CA GLY A 290 15.95 -1.54 11.81
C GLY A 290 15.97 -0.44 12.89
N LYS A 291 16.15 0.83 12.52
CA LYS A 291 16.24 1.93 13.50
C LYS A 291 14.91 2.26 14.18
N VAL A 292 13.77 2.02 13.51
CA VAL A 292 12.44 2.18 14.14
C VAL A 292 12.18 1.07 15.16
N SER A 293 12.66 -0.16 14.90
CA SER A 293 12.46 -1.31 15.79
C SER A 293 13.33 -1.25 17.06
N VAL A 294 14.50 -0.63 17.03
CA VAL A 294 15.39 -0.53 18.21
C VAL A 294 15.04 0.69 19.09
N GLY A 295 14.66 1.83 18.51
CA GLY A 295 14.27 3.03 19.28
C GLY A 295 12.95 2.92 20.06
N LEU A 296 12.13 1.91 19.76
CA LEU A 296 10.86 1.62 20.46
C LEU A 296 10.99 0.59 21.60
N LEU A 297 12.14 -0.11 21.68
CA LEU A 297 12.41 -1.10 22.73
C LEU A 297 13.16 -0.50 23.93
N THR A 298 13.85 0.61 23.75
CA THR A 298 14.46 1.38 24.83
C THR A 298 13.71 2.71 24.95
N GLY A 299 12.91 2.88 26.00
CA GLY A 299 12.13 4.09 26.26
C GLY A 299 13.00 5.31 26.62
N ARG A 300 13.98 5.68 25.79
CA ARG A 300 14.80 6.88 25.94
C ARG A 300 14.38 7.93 24.91
N ASN A 301 13.77 8.98 25.42
CA ASN A 301 13.56 10.25 24.76
C ASN A 301 14.93 10.89 24.45
N PRO A 302 15.30 11.18 23.19
CA PRO A 302 16.61 11.72 22.85
C PRO A 302 16.78 13.23 23.07
N HIS A 303 15.84 13.92 23.73
CA HIS A 303 15.91 15.39 23.93
C HIS A 303 16.00 15.89 25.39
N ARG A 304 16.59 15.10 26.30
CA ARG A 304 17.03 15.61 27.60
C ARG A 304 18.42 15.07 27.92
N THR A 305 19.45 15.83 27.55
CA THR A 305 20.75 15.98 28.22
C THR A 305 21.71 16.74 27.28
N ALA A 306 21.82 18.04 27.48
CA ALA A 306 23.05 18.82 27.33
C ALA A 306 22.77 20.18 27.97
N SER A 307 23.50 20.44 29.07
CA SER A 307 23.83 21.74 29.69
C SER A 307 22.86 22.90 29.51
#